data_AF-A0A383CQB4-F1
#
_entry.id   AF-A0A383CQB4-F1
#
_cell.length_a   1.000
_cell.length_b   1.000
_cell.length_c   1.000
_cell.angle_alpha   90.00
_cell.angle_beta   90.00
_cell.angle_gamma   90.00
#
_symmetry.space_group_name_H-M   'P 1'
#
loop_
_entity.id
_entity.type
_entity.pdbx_description
1 polymer ?
#
loop_
_entity_poly.entity_id
_entity_poly.type
_entity_poly.pdbx_seq_one_letter_code
_entity_poly.pdbx_strand_id
1 'polypeptide(L)' 'TSYQGNILLKDGEPFIHAHITISDHDLGVKGGHLFEAKVGAVGEFILRKIDTDGQRELDPNIGLFCMAFND' A
#
# COMPACT_ATOMS: atom_id res chain seq x y z
N THR A 1 7.07 5.14 -13.92
CA THR A 1 5.81 5.10 -13.14
C THR A 1 5.73 3.75 -12.44
N SER A 2 5.20 3.69 -11.22
CA SER A 2 5.17 2.45 -10.42
C SER A 2 4.03 2.48 -9.39
N TYR A 3 3.55 1.30 -9.03
CA TYR A 3 2.71 1.05 -7.86
C TYR A 3 3.48 0.10 -6.94
N GLN A 4 3.61 0.44 -5.66
CA GLN A 4 4.32 -0.38 -4.68
C GLN A 4 3.54 -0.39 -3.37
N GLY A 5 3.33 -1.56 -2.78
CA GLY A 5 2.59 -1.66 -1.53
C GLY A 5 2.70 -3.03 -0.88
N ASN A 6 2.10 -3.15 0.29
CA ASN A 6 1.93 -4.39 1.01
C ASN A 6 0.47 -4.56 1.46
N ILE A 7 0.14 -5.80 1.80
CA ILE A 7 -1.16 -6.20 2.33
C ILE A 7 -0.89 -6.92 3.65
N LEU A 8 -1.41 -6.39 4.74
CA LEU A 8 -1.41 -7.01 6.07
C LEU A 8 -2.83 -6.96 6.64
N LEU A 9 -3.13 -7.77 7.65
CA LEU A 9 -4.41 -7.67 8.35
C LEU A 9 -4.41 -6.48 9.29
N LYS A 10 -5.54 -5.78 9.37
CA LYS A 10 -5.86 -4.78 10.40
C LYS A 10 -7.22 -5.14 10.97
N ASP A 11 -7.31 -5.38 12.27
CA ASP A 11 -8.56 -5.78 12.94
C ASP A 11 -9.21 -7.02 12.26
N GLY A 12 -8.38 -7.96 11.78
CA GLY A 12 -8.82 -9.18 11.10
C GLY A 12 -9.08 -9.04 9.59
N GLU A 13 -9.11 -7.82 9.05
CA GLU A 13 -9.45 -7.55 7.65
C GLU A 13 -8.24 -7.15 6.80
N PRO A 14 -8.19 -7.50 5.50
CA PRO A 14 -7.10 -7.07 4.62
C PRO A 14 -7.00 -5.54 4.52
N PHE A 15 -5.82 -5.01 4.84
CA PHE A 15 -5.49 -3.60 4.75
C PHE A 15 -4.33 -3.40 3.79
N ILE A 16 -4.55 -2.58 2.76
CA ILE A 16 -3.56 -2.25 1.73
C ILE A 16 -2.90 -0.93 2.10
N HIS A 17 -1.57 -0.93 2.10
CA HIS A 17 -0.78 0.31 2.12
C HIS A 17 0.04 0.36 0.85
N ALA A 18 -0.27 1.31 -0.01
CA ALA A 18 0.42 1.49 -1.27
C ALA A 18 0.83 2.94 -1.52
N HIS A 19 1.94 3.09 -2.22
CA HIS A 19 2.42 4.34 -2.77
C HIS A 19 2.50 4.20 -4.29
N ILE A 20 2.32 5.31 -5.00
CA ILE A 20 2.30 5.34 -6.45
C ILE A 20 3.21 6.46 -6.99
N THR A 21 3.73 6.26 -8.19
CA THR A 21 4.34 7.28 -9.03
C THR A 21 3.68 7.25 -10.40
N ILE A 22 3.01 8.32 -10.78
CA ILE A 22 2.28 8.48 -12.03
C ILE A 22 2.81 9.67 -12.82
N SER A 23 2.62 9.66 -14.13
CA SER A 23 2.97 10.78 -15.01
C SER A 23 1.82 11.13 -15.94
N ASP A 24 1.70 12.40 -16.29
CA ASP A 24 0.73 12.89 -17.26
C ASP A 24 1.30 12.92 -18.69
N HIS A 25 0.53 13.47 -19.64
CA HIS A 25 0.91 13.58 -21.05
C HIS A 25 2.10 14.51 -21.31
N ASP A 26 2.37 15.43 -20.38
CA ASP A 26 3.52 16.34 -20.43
C ASP A 26 4.76 15.74 -19.72
N LEU A 27 4.68 14.47 -19.34
CA LEU A 27 5.70 13.73 -18.57
C LEU A 27 5.95 14.30 -17.16
N GLY A 28 5.02 15.12 -16.64
CA GLY A 28 5.05 15.62 -15.27
C GLY A 28 4.78 14.49 -14.28
N VAL A 29 5.68 14.29 -13.32
CA VAL A 29 5.58 13.19 -12.35
C VAL A 29 4.92 13.65 -11.06
N LYS A 30 3.95 12.86 -10.58
CA LYS A 30 3.34 12.99 -9.25
C LYS A 30 3.42 11.66 -8.52
N GLY A 31 3.53 11.71 -7.19
CA GLY A 31 3.59 10.50 -6.38
C GLY A 31 3.32 10.75 -4.92
N GLY A 32 3.19 9.66 -4.17
CA GLY A 32 2.89 9.68 -2.74
C GLY A 32 2.06 8.50 -2.31
N HIS A 33 1.35 8.65 -1.19
CA HIS A 33 0.41 7.66 -0.69
C HIS A 33 -0.81 7.57 -1.61
N LEU A 34 -1.19 6.34 -1.98
CA LEU A 34 -2.37 6.11 -2.80
C LEU A 34 -3.56 5.74 -1.91
N PHE A 35 -4.51 6.66 -1.80
CA PHE A 35 -5.80 6.39 -1.15
C PHE A 35 -6.74 5.61 -2.06
N GLU A 36 -6.93 6.10 -3.28
CA GLU A 36 -7.77 5.48 -4.29
C GLU A 36 -7.34 5.87 -5.69
N ALA A 37 -7.58 4.99 -6.65
CA ALA A 37 -7.49 5.28 -8.07
C ALA A 37 -8.36 4.29 -8.85
N LYS A 38 -8.83 4.70 -10.02
CA LYS A 38 -9.55 3.83 -10.96
C LYS A 38 -8.62 3.46 -12.10
N VAL A 39 -8.51 2.16 -12.40
CA VAL A 39 -7.79 1.68 -13.58
C VAL A 39 -8.50 2.19 -14.84
N GLY A 40 -7.79 2.98 -15.65
CA GLY A 40 -8.35 3.58 -16.88
C GLY A 40 -8.32 2.64 -18.08
N ALA A 41 -7.23 1.88 -18.25
CA ALA A 41 -7.06 0.93 -19.35
C ALA A 41 -6.65 -0.45 -18.83
N VAL A 42 -5.46 -0.57 -18.24
CA VAL A 42 -4.91 -1.84 -17.72
C VAL A 42 -4.19 -1.58 -16.39
N GLY A 43 -4.29 -2.54 -15.47
CA GLY A 43 -3.50 -2.59 -14.25
C GLY A 43 -2.87 -3.98 -14.11
N GLU A 44 -1.57 -4.07 -14.34
CA GLU A 44 -0.80 -5.31 -14.17
C GLU A 44 -0.08 -5.26 -12.82
N PHE A 45 -0.34 -6.26 -11.98
CA PHE A 45 0.17 -6.31 -10.62
C PHE A 45 0.79 -7.68 -10.32
N ILE A 46 1.87 -7.68 -9.53
CA ILE A 46 2.49 -8.89 -9.00
C ILE A 46 2.26 -8.90 -7.49
N LEU A 47 1.59 -9.94 -7.00
CA LEU A 47 1.42 -10.18 -5.57
C LEU A 47 2.32 -11.33 -5.16
N ARG A 48 3.18 -11.08 -4.17
CA ARG A 48 4.01 -12.11 -3.54
C ARG A 48 3.47 -12.39 -2.15
N LYS A 49 3.00 -13.60 -1.92
CA LYS A 49 2.62 -14.05 -0.58
C LYS A 49 3.87 -14.23 0.28
N ILE A 50 3.79 -13.74 1.51
CA ILE A 50 4.77 -13.99 2.57
C ILE A 50 3.98 -14.66 3.70
N ASP A 51 4.43 -15.83 4.14
CA ASP A 51 3.80 -16.52 5.28
C ASP A 51 4.30 -15.88 6.57
N THR A 52 3.43 -15.10 7.21
CA THR A 52 3.67 -14.38 8.47
C THR A 52 2.33 -14.21 9.19
N ASP A 53 2.38 -14.11 10.50
CA ASP A 53 1.27 -13.70 11.38
C ASP A 53 1.25 -12.18 11.63
N GLY A 54 2.14 -11.43 10.98
CA GLY A 54 2.23 -9.98 11.10
C GLY A 54 0.92 -9.27 10.76
N GLN A 55 0.61 -8.26 11.56
CA GLN A 55 -0.63 -7.47 11.44
C GLN A 55 -0.32 -5.98 11.51
N ARG A 56 -1.35 -5.15 11.41
CA ARG A 56 -1.25 -3.71 11.61
C ARG A 56 -1.83 -3.31 12.95
N GLU A 57 -1.03 -2.61 13.73
CA GLU A 57 -1.39 -2.12 15.05
C GLU A 57 -1.26 -0.60 15.10
N LEU A 58 -2.13 0.06 15.88
CA LEU A 58 -2.07 1.51 16.07
C LEU A 58 -0.84 1.86 16.91
N ASP A 59 0.06 2.65 16.36
CA ASP A 59 1.09 3.35 17.15
C ASP A 59 0.48 4.65 17.71
N PRO A 60 0.23 4.75 19.02
CA PRO A 60 -0.41 5.91 19.62
C PRO A 60 0.47 7.17 19.60
N ASN A 61 1.79 7.04 19.39
CA ASN A 61 2.70 8.18 19.38
C ASN A 61 2.57 9.01 18.09
N ILE A 62 2.18 8.34 16.99
CA ILE A 62 2.08 8.96 15.66
C ILE A 62 0.67 8.88 15.07
N GLY A 63 -0.23 8.11 15.68
CA GLY A 63 -1.62 7.97 15.26
C GLY A 63 -1.78 7.17 13.96
N LEU A 64 -0.83 6.28 13.64
CA LEU A 64 -0.83 5.49 12.40
C LEU A 64 -0.83 3.99 12.70
N PHE A 65 -1.46 3.24 11.80
CA PHE A 65 -1.41 1.77 11.83
C PHE A 65 -0.13 1.27 11.17
N CYS A 66 0.83 0.86 11.98
CA CYS A 66 2.14 0.38 11.55
C CYS A 66 2.14 -1.15 11.41
N MET A 67 3.03 -1.68 10.56
CA MET A 67 3.26 -3.13 10.52
C MET A 67 3.90 -3.56 11.85
N ALA A 68 3.29 -4.54 12.50
CA ALA A 68 3.78 -5.20 13.70
C ALA A 68 4.04 -6.66 13.35
N PHE A 69 5.27 -7.10 13.55
CA PHE A 69 5.67 -8.50 13.46
C PHE A 69 6.06 -8.90 14.88
N ASN A 70 5.45 -9.96 15.41
CA ASN A 70 5.92 -10.53 16.67
C ASN A 70 7.33 -11.09 16.45
N ASP A 71 8.23 -10.87 17.41
CA ASP A 71 9.52 -11.56 17.48
C ASP A 71 9.34 -13.02 17.97
#